data_AF-A0A534SDI1-F1
#
_entry.id   AF-A0A534SDI1-F1
#
_cell.length_a   1.000
_cell.length_b   1.000
_cell.length_c   1.000
_cell.angle_alpha   90.00
_cell.angle_beta   90.00
_cell.angle_gamma   90.00
#
_symmetry.space_group_name_H-M   'P 1'
#
loop_
_entity.id
_entity.type
_entity.pdbx_description
1 polymer ?
#
loop_
_entity_poly.entity_id
_entity_poly.type
_entity_poly.pdbx_seq_one_letter_code
_entity_poly.pdbx_strand_id
1 'polypeptide(L)'
;MVRGHAAPAVCLAAALLVPACGLFHRHREPAAPRPVDLNTASRGAIEKLPGITPSMARRIVEGRPYEDPHDLVERRILTEGEFR
;
A
#
# COMPACT_ATOMS: atom_id res chain seq x y z
N MET A 1 3.78 36.32 61.34
CA MET A 1 4.29 37.66 60.94
C MET A 1 5.70 37.39 60.41
N VAL A 2 6.08 37.49 59.14
CA VAL A 2 5.81 38.48 58.09
C VAL A 2 5.98 37.79 56.72
N ARG A 3 5.10 38.13 55.76
CA ARG A 3 5.26 37.88 54.31
C ARG A 3 6.47 38.64 53.77
N GLY A 4 7.22 38.06 52.83
CA GLY A 4 8.18 38.82 52.03
C GLY A 4 8.42 38.13 50.69
N HIS A 5 7.88 38.72 49.62
CA HIS A 5 8.11 38.33 48.23
C HIS A 5 9.54 38.70 47.81
N ALA A 6 10.19 37.87 46.99
CA ALA A 6 11.13 38.32 45.98
C ALA A 6 11.45 37.19 44.99
N ALA A 7 10.85 37.24 43.80
CA ALA A 7 11.50 36.76 42.60
C ALA A 7 12.51 37.82 42.15
N PRO A 8 13.71 37.41 41.73
CA PRO A 8 14.18 37.79 40.39
C PRO A 8 14.87 36.60 39.70
N ALA A 9 14.44 36.22 38.50
CA ALA A 9 14.99 36.67 37.22
C ALA A 9 16.28 35.91 36.82
N VAL A 10 16.34 35.54 35.53
CA VAL A 10 17.50 35.00 34.79
C VAL A 10 17.66 33.48 35.01
N CYS A 11 17.61 32.59 34.02
CA CYS A 11 18.21 32.64 32.69
C CYS A 11 17.28 32.16 31.57
N LEU A 12 17.35 32.91 30.45
CA LEU A 12 17.19 32.44 29.08
C LEU A 12 17.80 31.05 28.86
N ALA A 13 17.01 30.15 28.31
CA ALA A 13 17.47 29.17 27.32
C ALA A 13 16.31 28.86 26.38
N ALA A 14 16.05 29.82 25.49
CA ALA A 14 15.41 29.53 24.22
C ALA A 14 16.32 28.59 23.40
N ALA A 15 15.69 27.89 22.45
CA ALA A 15 16.31 27.04 21.42
C ALA A 15 16.47 25.55 21.77
N LEU A 16 15.36 24.82 21.83
CA LEU A 16 15.26 23.64 20.99
C LEU A 16 14.37 24.00 19.80
N LEU A 17 15.08 24.44 18.77
CA LEU A 17 14.58 24.73 17.44
C LEU A 17 14.06 23.42 16.84
N VAL A 18 12.77 23.14 16.99
CA VAL A 18 12.06 22.22 16.09
C VAL A 18 11.56 23.05 14.92
N PRO A 19 12.25 22.99 13.76
CA PRO A 19 11.51 23.07 12.52
C PRO A 19 12.11 22.08 11.53
N ALA A 20 11.43 20.96 11.36
CA ALA A 20 11.35 20.31 10.06
C ALA A 20 10.00 19.60 9.96
N CYS A 21 8.94 20.40 9.99
CA CYS A 21 7.71 20.01 9.30
C CYS A 21 8.07 19.66 7.84
N GLY A 22 8.09 18.36 7.54
CA GLY A 22 7.45 17.81 6.35
C GLY A 22 8.12 17.91 4.98
N LEU A 23 9.28 18.54 4.78
CA LEU A 23 9.75 18.81 3.41
C LEU A 23 10.49 17.65 2.68
N PHE A 24 10.66 16.48 3.30
CA PHE A 24 11.41 15.36 2.69
C PHE A 24 10.72 14.00 2.68
N HIS A 25 9.44 13.91 3.05
CA HIS A 25 8.63 12.80 2.53
C HIS A 25 8.14 13.21 1.14
N ARG A 26 9.03 13.09 0.15
CA ARG A 26 8.58 12.88 -1.23
C ARG A 26 7.73 11.63 -1.14
N HIS A 27 6.41 11.80 -1.06
CA HIS A 27 5.45 10.72 -1.26
C HIS A 27 5.77 10.21 -2.66
N ARG A 28 6.63 9.18 -2.72
CA ARG A 28 6.86 8.44 -3.95
C ARG A 28 5.53 7.75 -4.14
N GLU A 29 4.70 8.36 -4.98
CA GLU A 29 3.43 7.77 -5.37
C GLU A 29 3.74 6.33 -5.78
N PRO A 30 3.11 5.33 -5.15
CA PRO A 30 3.40 3.95 -5.49
C PRO A 30 3.11 3.81 -6.98
N ALA A 31 4.12 3.34 -7.73
CA ALA A 31 3.98 3.13 -9.15
C ALA A 31 2.72 2.29 -9.38
N ALA A 32 1.85 2.75 -10.29
CA ALA A 32 0.63 2.02 -10.62
C ALA A 32 0.98 0.55 -10.91
N PRO A 33 0.17 -0.41 -10.41
CA PRO A 33 0.43 -1.82 -10.67
C PRO A 33 0.46 -2.04 -12.17
N ARG A 34 1.57 -2.61 -12.64
CA ARG A 34 1.71 -2.98 -14.05
C ARG A 34 0.74 -4.14 -14.34
N PRO A 35 0.08 -4.15 -15.51
CA PRO A 35 -0.73 -5.29 -15.94
C PRO A 35 0.09 -6.58 -15.86
N VAL A 36 -0.52 -7.62 -15.29
CA VAL A 36 0.07 -8.96 -15.21
C VAL A 36 -0.47 -9.78 -16.37
N ASP A 37 0.43 -10.30 -17.21
CA ASP A 37 0.05 -11.24 -18.27
C ASP A 37 -0.26 -12.61 -17.67
N LEU A 38 -1.53 -13.00 -17.69
CA LEU A 38 -2.01 -14.26 -17.10
C LEU A 38 -1.47 -15.50 -17.79
N ASN A 39 -1.08 -15.41 -19.06
CA ASN A 39 -0.59 -16.53 -19.86
C ASN A 39 0.86 -16.88 -19.53
N THR A 40 1.67 -15.89 -19.15
CA THR A 40 3.12 -16.07 -18.93
C THR A 40 3.59 -15.82 -17.50
N ALA A 41 2.83 -15.07 -16.69
CA ALA A 41 3.24 -14.71 -15.34
C ALA A 41 3.50 -15.93 -14.45
N SER A 42 4.32 -15.76 -13.41
CA SER A 42 4.45 -16.78 -12.38
C SER A 42 3.19 -16.80 -11.49
N ARG A 43 2.90 -17.95 -10.85
CA ARG A 43 1.80 -18.06 -9.90
C ARG A 43 1.88 -16.99 -8.80
N GLY A 44 3.07 -16.79 -8.23
CA GLY A 44 3.30 -15.79 -7.19
C GLY A 44 3.16 -14.33 -7.66
N ALA A 45 3.23 -14.05 -8.97
CA ALA A 45 2.89 -12.73 -9.49
C ALA A 45 1.37 -12.52 -9.57
N ILE A 46 0.61 -13.57 -9.92
CA ILE A 46 -0.86 -13.56 -9.96
C ILE A 46 -1.43 -13.48 -8.53
N GLU A 47 -0.83 -14.19 -7.56
CA GLU A 47 -1.20 -14.14 -6.14
C GLU A 47 -1.07 -12.74 -5.52
N LYS A 48 -0.26 -11.85 -6.10
CA LYS A 48 -0.09 -10.47 -5.63
C LYS A 48 -1.17 -9.52 -6.15
N LEU A 49 -2.03 -9.99 -7.06
CA LEU A 49 -3.14 -9.18 -7.55
C LEU A 49 -4.18 -8.99 -6.44
N PRO A 50 -4.76 -7.79 -6.31
CA PRO A 50 -5.79 -7.53 -5.31
C PRO A 50 -6.99 -8.46 -5.53
N GLY A 51 -7.51 -9.05 -4.46
CA GLY A 51 -8.67 -9.96 -4.52
C GLY A 51 -8.35 -11.38 -4.97
N ILE A 52 -7.13 -11.68 -5.41
CA ILE A 52 -6.75 -13.04 -5.81
C ILE A 52 -6.27 -13.86 -4.62
N THR A 53 -6.87 -15.03 -4.42
CA THR A 53 -6.42 -16.02 -3.44
C THR A 53 -5.40 -16.98 -4.04
N PRO A 54 -4.57 -17.67 -3.23
CA PRO A 54 -3.66 -18.71 -3.73
C PRO A 54 -4.36 -19.82 -4.51
N SER A 55 -5.58 -20.18 -4.11
CA SER A 55 -6.42 -21.15 -4.81
C SER A 55 -6.86 -20.65 -6.18
N MET A 56 -7.27 -19.39 -6.30
CA MET A 56 -7.59 -18.77 -7.59
C MET A 56 -6.36 -18.70 -8.48
N ALA A 57 -5.23 -18.21 -7.98
CA ALA A 57 -3.99 -18.11 -8.75
C ALA A 57 -3.53 -19.48 -9.29
N ARG A 58 -3.66 -20.54 -8.49
CA ARG A 58 -3.41 -21.91 -8.95
C ARG A 58 -4.32 -22.29 -10.13
N ARG A 59 -5.63 -22.06 -10.00
CA ARG A 59 -6.60 -22.34 -11.08
C ARG A 59 -6.32 -21.50 -12.33
N ILE A 60 -5.90 -20.24 -12.17
CA ILE A 60 -5.50 -19.37 -13.29
C ILE A 60 -4.32 -19.99 -14.04
N VAL A 61 -3.30 -20.48 -13.34
CA VAL A 61 -2.13 -21.11 -13.98
C VAL A 61 -2.49 -22.44 -14.65
N GLU A 62 -3.29 -23.28 -13.99
CA GLU A 62 -3.75 -24.57 -14.52
C GLU A 62 -4.66 -24.41 -15.74
N GLY A 63 -5.44 -23.32 -15.79
CA GLY A 63 -6.40 -23.05 -16.86
C GLY A 63 -5.83 -22.33 -18.07
N ARG A 64 -4.51 -22.16 -18.22
CA ARG A 64 -3.92 -21.53 -19.41
C ARG A 64 -4.12 -22.40 -20.67
N PRO A 65 -4.19 -21.81 -21.88
CA PRO A 65 -4.14 -20.38 -22.20
C PRO A 65 -5.51 -19.68 -22.14
N TYR A 66 -5.47 -18.35 -22.05
CA TYR A 66 -6.62 -17.44 -22.12
C TYR A 66 -6.54 -16.58 -23.37
N GLU A 67 -7.64 -16.47 -24.10
CA GLU A 67 -7.75 -15.59 -25.27
C GLU A 67 -8.27 -14.22 -24.85
N ASP A 68 -9.21 -14.19 -23.90
CA ASP A 68 -9.78 -12.97 -23.32
C ASP A 68 -9.73 -13.02 -21.77
N PRO A 69 -9.56 -11.89 -21.07
CA PRO A 69 -9.64 -11.85 -19.62
C PRO A 69 -10.97 -12.38 -19.03
N HIS A 70 -12.08 -12.25 -19.76
CA HIS A 70 -13.39 -12.75 -19.35
C HIS A 70 -13.48 -14.28 -19.30
N ASP A 71 -12.56 -15.01 -19.95
CA ASP A 71 -12.42 -16.46 -19.84
C ASP A 71 -12.30 -16.91 -18.37
N LEU A 72 -11.75 -16.05 -17.49
CA LEU A 72 -11.68 -16.33 -16.06
C LEU A 72 -13.05 -16.50 -15.42
N VAL A 73 -14.04 -15.73 -15.88
CA VAL A 73 -15.42 -15.80 -15.40
C VAL A 73 -16.13 -16.99 -16.03
N GLU A 74 -15.98 -17.19 -17.34
CA GLU A 74 -16.60 -18.31 -18.06
C GLU A 74 -16.15 -19.67 -17.51
N ARG A 75 -14.85 -19.80 -17.20
CA ARG A 75 -14.24 -20.99 -16.57
C ARG A 75 -14.50 -21.06 -15.07
N ARG A 76 -15.29 -20.14 -14.52
CA ARG A 76 -15.65 -20.02 -13.10
C ARG A 76 -14.44 -19.98 -12.17
N ILE A 77 -13.34 -19.41 -12.65
CA ILE A 77 -12.15 -19.16 -11.84
C ILE A 77 -12.39 -17.95 -10.96
N LEU A 78 -13.00 -16.91 -11.53
CA LEU A 78 -13.53 -15.74 -10.85
C LEU A 78 -15.05 -15.63 -11.06
N THR A 79 -15.70 -14.89 -10.17
CA THR A 79 -17.07 -14.41 -10.36
C THR A 79 -17.06 -13.04 -11.03
N GLU A 80 -18.21 -12.64 -11.60
CA GLU A 80 -18.37 -11.30 -12.19
C GLU A 80 -18.04 -10.17 -11.19
N GLY A 81 -18.35 -10.39 -9.91
CA GLY A 81 -18.07 -9.43 -8.85
C GLY A 81 -16.59 -9.28 -8.51
N GLU A 82 -15.77 -10.28 -8.81
CA GLU A 82 -14.32 -10.29 -8.59
C GLU A 82 -13.53 -9.81 -9.81
N PHE A 83 -14.12 -9.85 -11.01
CA PHE A 83 -13.47 -9.46 -12.26
C PHE A 83 -13.49 -7.93 -12.53
N ARG A 84 -14.44 -7.23 -11.90
CA ARG A 84 -14.71 -5.80 -12.10
C ARG A 84 -13.77 -4.84 -11.37
#